data_AF-A0A9Q3SPW5-F1
#
_entry.id   AF-A0A9Q3SPW5-F1
#
_cell.length_a   1.000
_cell.length_b   1.000
_cell.length_c   1.000
_cell.angle_alpha   90.00
_cell.angle_beta   90.00
_cell.angle_gamma   90.00
#
_symmetry.space_group_name_H-M   'P 1'
#
loop_
_entity.id
_entity.type
_entity.pdbx_description
1 polymer ?
#
loop_
_entity_poly.entity_id
_entity_poly.type
_entity_poly.pdbx_seq_one_letter_code
_entity_poly.pdbx_strand_id
1 'polypeptide(L)'
;MPDVLAEIDNRNRISLSRVKNLHERYFIREESDGTVILEPAIVMTAAERAYLADPELQNIVDTARAHPENRKPRPRRPNTD
;
A
#
# COMPACT_ATOMS: atom_id res chain seq x y z
N MET A 1 -9.87 -22.70 -9.08
CA MET A 1 -8.94 -23.04 -7.97
C MET A 1 -9.79 -23.69 -6.88
N PRO A 2 -9.32 -24.75 -6.22
CA PRO A 2 -10.08 -25.38 -5.14
C PRO A 2 -10.15 -24.46 -3.92
N ASP A 3 -11.23 -24.59 -3.15
CA ASP A 3 -11.36 -23.90 -1.88
C ASP A 3 -10.27 -24.36 -0.91
N VAL A 4 -9.72 -23.41 -0.15
CA VAL A 4 -8.70 -23.69 0.87
C VAL A 4 -9.38 -23.67 2.23
N LEU A 5 -9.41 -24.81 2.91
CA LEU A 5 -9.79 -24.86 4.31
C LEU A 5 -8.72 -24.16 5.15
N ALA A 6 -9.16 -23.20 5.96
CA ALA A 6 -8.34 -22.47 6.91
C ALA A 6 -9.07 -22.41 8.26
N GLU A 7 -8.29 -22.32 9.34
CA GLU A 7 -8.79 -22.28 10.71
C GLU A 7 -8.36 -20.98 11.37
N ILE A 8 -9.25 -20.45 12.22
CA ILE A 8 -8.95 -19.29 13.07
C ILE A 8 -8.29 -19.82 14.35
N ASP A 9 -7.09 -19.33 14.64
CA ASP A 9 -6.36 -19.71 15.85
C ASP A 9 -6.99 -19.13 17.13
N ASN A 10 -6.49 -19.56 18.29
CA ASN A 10 -6.92 -19.07 19.60
C ASN A 10 -6.70 -17.57 19.84
N ARG A 11 -6.00 -16.87 18.95
CA ARG A 11 -5.77 -15.42 18.98
C ARG A 11 -6.63 -14.69 17.97
N ASN A 12 -7.63 -15.36 17.40
CA ASN A 12 -8.53 -14.85 16.38
C ASN A 12 -7.80 -14.44 15.08
N ARG A 13 -6.79 -15.20 14.67
CA ARG A 13 -6.02 -14.97 13.43
C ARG A 13 -6.24 -16.09 12.43
N ILE A 14 -6.31 -15.74 11.15
CA ILE A 14 -6.38 -16.69 10.04
C ILE A 14 -5.12 -16.56 9.16
N SER A 15 -4.51 -17.69 8.80
CA SER A 15 -3.35 -17.69 7.90
C SER A 15 -3.78 -17.73 6.44
N LEU A 16 -3.36 -16.73 5.66
CA LEU A 16 -3.58 -16.67 4.22
C LEU A 16 -2.42 -17.25 3.40
N SER A 17 -1.42 -17.88 4.03
CA SER A 17 -0.17 -18.31 3.37
C SER A 17 -0.36 -19.29 2.20
N ARG A 18 -1.50 -20.01 2.15
CA ARG A 18 -1.87 -20.93 1.07
C ARG A 18 -2.50 -20.24 -0.15
N VAL A 19 -2.98 -19.00 0.02
CA VAL A 19 -3.65 -18.21 -1.02
C VAL A 19 -2.86 -16.95 -1.40
N LYS A 20 -1.98 -16.46 -0.53
CA LYS A 20 -1.17 -15.24 -0.70
C LYS A 20 0.23 -15.45 -0.12
N ASN A 21 1.23 -14.85 -0.75
CA ASN A 21 2.66 -14.93 -0.38
C ASN A 21 3.27 -13.56 -0.02
N LEU A 22 2.47 -12.50 0.06
CA LEU A 22 2.89 -11.13 0.37
C LEU A 22 2.13 -10.58 1.57
N HIS A 23 2.80 -9.72 2.36
CA HIS A 23 2.17 -8.97 3.44
C HIS A 23 1.42 -7.76 2.87
N GLU A 24 0.10 -7.85 2.84
CA GLU A 24 -0.80 -6.81 2.33
C GLU A 24 -1.85 -6.44 3.40
N ARG A 25 -2.45 -5.26 3.26
CA ARG A 25 -3.57 -4.82 4.11
C ARG A 25 -4.88 -5.18 3.42
N TYR A 26 -5.92 -5.47 4.21
CA TYR A 26 -7.25 -5.81 3.71
C TYR A 26 -8.32 -5.03 4.47
N PHE A 27 -9.37 -4.59 3.77
CA PHE A 27 -10.64 -4.29 4.39
C PHE A 27 -11.36 -5.60 4.68
N ILE A 28 -11.99 -5.67 5.84
CA ILE A 28 -12.76 -6.83 6.28
C ILE A 28 -14.18 -6.35 6.50
N ARG A 29 -15.14 -7.01 5.86
CA ARG A 29 -16.56 -6.86 6.16
C ARG A 29 -17.20 -8.21 6.38
N GLU A 30 -18.14 -8.23 7.30
CA GLU A 30 -19.02 -9.37 7.55
C GLU A 30 -20.37 -9.06 6.89
N GLU A 31 -20.81 -9.94 6.02
CA GLU A 31 -22.13 -9.88 5.41
C GLU A 31 -23.19 -10.45 6.37
N SER A 32 -24.47 -10.16 6.11
CA SER A 32 -25.58 -10.57 6.99
C SER A 32 -25.72 -12.08 7.17
N ASP A 33 -25.16 -12.88 6.26
CA ASP A 33 -25.16 -14.34 6.32
C ASP A 33 -23.95 -14.93 7.06
N GLY A 34 -23.10 -14.08 7.63
CA GLY A 34 -21.87 -14.47 8.32
C GLY A 34 -20.66 -14.67 7.38
N THR A 35 -20.81 -14.39 6.09
CA THR A 35 -19.67 -14.43 5.15
C THR A 35 -18.70 -13.31 5.46
N VAL A 36 -17.42 -13.65 5.65
CA VAL A 36 -16.35 -12.67 5.83
C VAL A 36 -15.64 -12.44 4.48
N ILE A 37 -15.69 -11.21 4.00
CA ILE A 37 -15.01 -10.80 2.75
C ILE A 37 -13.76 -9.99 3.10
N LEU A 38 -12.63 -10.38 2.50
CA LEU A 38 -11.37 -9.67 2.59
C LEU A 38 -11.06 -9.01 1.23
N GLU A 39 -11.05 -7.69 1.19
CA GLU A 39 -10.73 -6.91 -0.01
C GLU A 39 -9.37 -6.23 0.16
N PRO A 40 -8.41 -6.36 -0.78
CA PRO A 40 -7.12 -5.68 -0.67
C PRO A 40 -7.29 -4.17 -0.44
N ALA A 41 -6.72 -3.67 0.65
CA ALA A 41 -6.73 -2.28 1.00
C ALA A 41 -5.51 -1.57 0.42
N ILE A 42 -5.74 -0.75 -0.60
CA ILE A 42 -4.74 0.22 -1.05
C ILE A 42 -4.73 1.38 -0.07
N VAL A 43 -3.87 1.28 0.95
CA VAL A 43 -3.72 2.35 1.94
C VAL A 43 -2.78 3.41 1.38
N MET A 44 -3.36 4.42 0.76
CA MET A 44 -2.63 5.61 0.34
C MET A 44 -2.12 6.39 1.55
N THR A 45 -0.85 6.80 1.48
CA THR A 45 -0.29 7.74 2.44
C THR A 45 -0.96 9.12 2.32
N ALA A 46 -0.86 9.94 3.38
CA ALA A 46 -1.37 11.32 3.33
C ALA A 46 -0.70 12.13 2.20
N ALA A 47 0.59 11.90 1.96
CA ALA A 47 1.35 12.55 0.89
C ALA A 47 0.87 12.12 -0.50
N GLU A 48 0.63 10.83 -0.74
CA GLU A 48 0.08 10.35 -2.01
C GLU A 48 -1.33 10.90 -2.25
N ARG A 49 -2.17 10.99 -1.20
CA ARG A 49 -3.49 11.60 -1.31
C ARG A 49 -3.39 13.08 -1.70
N ALA A 50 -2.52 13.84 -1.02
CA ALA A 50 -2.30 15.25 -1.33
C ALA A 50 -1.77 15.44 -2.75
N TYR A 51 -0.84 14.59 -3.18
CA TYR A 51 -0.33 14.56 -4.54
C TYR A 51 -1.42 14.27 -5.58
N LEU A 52 -2.28 13.26 -5.36
CA LEU A 52 -3.36 12.95 -6.29
C LEU A 52 -4.44 14.05 -6.36
N ALA A 53 -4.61 14.84 -5.30
CA ALA A 53 -5.60 15.91 -5.22
C ALA A 53 -5.13 17.23 -5.86
N ASP A 54 -3.86 17.36 -6.24
CA ASP A 54 -3.26 18.61 -6.73
C ASP A 54 -2.65 18.43 -8.14
N PRO A 55 -3.38 18.83 -9.21
CA PRO A 55 -2.87 18.76 -10.58
C PRO A 55 -1.65 19.64 -10.85
N GLU A 56 -1.49 20.75 -10.12
CA GLU A 56 -0.33 21.62 -10.28
C GLU A 56 0.93 20.93 -9.75
N LEU A 57 0.81 20.31 -8.58
CA LEU A 57 1.89 19.50 -8.00
C LEU A 57 2.26 18.31 -8.90
N GLN A 58 1.28 17.66 -9.53
CA GLN A 58 1.53 16.59 -10.52
C GLN A 58 2.35 17.11 -11.71
N ASN A 59 1.94 18.24 -12.29
CA ASN A 59 2.67 18.87 -13.41
C ASN A 59 4.10 19.25 -13.04
N ILE A 60 4.34 19.76 -11.82
CA ILE A 60 5.69 20.06 -11.33
C ILE A 60 6.55 18.80 -11.28
N VAL A 61 6.01 17.71 -10.72
CA VAL A 61 6.72 16.42 -10.62
C VAL A 61 7.02 15.84 -11.99
N ASP A 62 6.06 15.87 -12.92
CA ASP A 62 6.24 15.35 -14.28
C ASP A 62 7.23 16.18 -15.09
N THR A 63 7.18 17.51 -14.97
CA THR A 63 8.17 18.41 -15.59
C THR A 63 9.58 18.13 -15.06
N ALA A 64 9.73 17.97 -13.74
CA ALA A 64 11.02 17.65 -13.12
C ALA A 64 11.53 16.25 -13.52
N ARG A 65 10.64 15.31 -13.82
CA ARG A 65 10.99 13.98 -14.34
C ARG A 65 11.44 14.02 -15.79
N ALA A 66 10.78 14.82 -16.62
CA ALA A 66 11.11 15.02 -18.04
C ALA A 66 12.43 15.77 -18.26
N HIS A 67 12.85 16.59 -17.30
CA HIS A 67 14.08 17.38 -17.33
C HIS A 67 15.11 16.94 -16.27
N PRO A 68 15.67 15.72 -16.38
CA PRO A 68 16.63 15.19 -15.41
C PRO A 68 17.92 16.03 -15.32
N GLU A 69 18.27 16.80 -16.35
CA GLU A 69 19.37 17.77 -16.35
C GLU A 69 19.22 18.85 -15.27
N ASN A 70 18.00 19.13 -14.81
CA ASN A 70 17.72 20.10 -13.75
C ASN A 70 17.86 19.51 -12.34
N ARG A 71 18.18 18.21 -12.21
CA ARG A 71 18.34 17.56 -10.91
C ARG A 71 19.55 18.11 -10.18
N LYS A 72 19.32 18.67 -9.00
CA LYS A 72 20.40 19.09 -8.11
C LYS A 72 20.99 17.87 -7.38
N PRO A 73 22.33 17.75 -7.29
CA PRO A 73 22.95 16.72 -6.46
C PRO A 73 22.43 16.81 -5.03
N ARG A 74 22.00 15.68 -4.47
CA ARG A 74 21.61 15.63 -3.06
C ARG A 74 22.86 15.91 -2.22
N PRO A 75 22.86 16.92 -1.33
CA PRO A 75 23.99 17.16 -0.45
C PRO A 75 24.25 15.91 0.40
N ARG A 76 25.51 15.49 0.45
CA ARG A 76 25.93 14.38 1.31
C ARG A 76 25.63 14.78 2.76
N ARG A 77 24.87 13.95 3.47
CA ARG A 77 24.69 14.13 4.92
C ARG A 77 26.06 13.92 5.58
N PRO A 78 26.53 14.83 6.44
CA PRO A 78 27.75 14.59 7.20
C PRO A 78 27.52 13.37 8.10
N ASN A 79 28.44 12.40 8.06
CA ASN A 79 28.49 11.35 9.07
C ASN A 79 28.70 12.05 10.43
N THR A 80 27.75 11.84 11.33
CA THR A 80 27.95 12.17 12.74
C THR A 80 28.41 10.87 13.38
N ASP A 81 29.69 10.79 13.72
CA ASP A 81 30.26 9.76 14.62
C ASP A 81 29.75 9.96 16.06
#